data_AF-A0A8R1HX14-F1
#
_entry.id   AF-A0A8R1HX14-F1
#
_cell.length_a   1.000
_cell.length_b   1.000
_cell.length_c   1.000
_cell.angle_alpha   90.00
_cell.angle_beta   90.00
_cell.angle_gamma   90.00
#
_symmetry.space_group_name_H-M   'P 1'
#
loop_
_entity.id
_entity.type
_entity.pdbx_description
1 polymer ?
#
loop_
_entity_poly.entity_id
_entity_poly.type
_entity_poly.pdbx_seq_one_letter_code
_entity_poly.pdbx_strand_id
1 'polypeptide(L)'
;MPSPEDVPMEDGTNDENQPEQQQQLKVALTRQELVALIDQIDRTPMVVGETWCLVSQKWWTALNKAVRDGYVEDVPAIDNTPISDCVNGFFYLKQHMGEGIDYTPVPAPIFEKLSKMFQLEDDRRDYITRKVVMKNGEKVLEVYPRVIHVTLARSRDVKGDVILQPDDTMETLSQRVRTELALAPNENIRIYVSSGNSQELIDTSAPLDSYFDTVQKVIVDTEVEGEWFFRAANAPRSLFGPQNSSTEGDSELEEEEVDEQEEEEENEADVDLDDCKNLTNARAKIGTTLSTIKRNVLWPLCALWFHVHDFWFYFCQMWPEEVRSTVAFFFGWWILRPPSGTSARLGFL
;
A
#
# COMPACT_ATOMS: atom_id res chain seq x y z
N MET A 1 -72.43 -47.37 31.57
CA MET A 1 -73.02 -46.06 31.19
C MET A 1 -72.13 -44.97 31.78
N PRO A 2 -71.76 -43.91 31.06
CA PRO A 2 -71.44 -43.73 29.63
C PRO A 2 -69.97 -43.24 29.41
N SER A 3 -69.66 -42.95 28.15
CA SER A 3 -68.40 -42.99 27.39
C SER A 3 -67.39 -41.81 27.50
N PRO A 4 -66.16 -41.98 26.96
CA PRO A 4 -65.19 -40.92 26.64
C PRO A 4 -65.59 -40.15 25.36
N GLU A 5 -65.07 -38.91 25.19
CA GLU A 5 -65.35 -37.84 24.20
C GLU A 5 -65.84 -36.60 24.98
N ASP A 6 -65.24 -35.39 24.99
CA ASP A 6 -64.64 -34.58 23.93
C ASP A 6 -63.57 -33.62 24.52
N VAL A 7 -62.33 -33.69 24.04
CA VAL A 7 -61.44 -32.51 24.01
C VAL A 7 -61.06 -32.33 22.55
N PRO A 8 -61.44 -31.22 21.90
CA PRO A 8 -61.25 -31.05 20.47
C PRO A 8 -59.76 -30.92 20.14
N MET A 9 -59.31 -31.79 19.25
CA MET A 9 -58.12 -31.62 18.43
C MET A 9 -58.48 -30.61 17.32
N GLU A 10 -57.78 -29.48 17.27
CA GLU A 10 -57.68 -28.69 16.03
C GLU A 10 -56.28 -28.91 15.44
N ASP A 11 -56.25 -29.73 14.40
CA ASP A 11 -55.22 -29.73 13.36
C ASP A 11 -55.35 -28.43 12.54
N GLY A 12 -54.27 -27.69 12.43
CA GLY A 12 -54.18 -26.42 11.72
C GLY A 12 -52.74 -26.13 11.31
N THR A 13 -52.29 -26.89 10.34
CA THR A 13 -51.10 -26.76 9.48
C THR A 13 -50.52 -25.35 9.27
N ASN A 14 -49.19 -25.32 9.28
CA ASN A 14 -48.29 -24.48 8.46
C ASN A 14 -48.45 -22.96 8.51
N ASP A 15 -47.47 -22.29 9.13
CA ASP A 15 -46.50 -21.60 8.28
C ASP A 15 -45.13 -21.54 8.96
N GLU A 16 -44.19 -22.22 8.31
CA GLU A 16 -42.77 -22.09 8.48
C GLU A 16 -42.36 -20.64 8.23
N ASN A 17 -41.70 -20.02 9.21
CA ASN A 17 -40.68 -19.00 8.93
C ASN A 17 -39.82 -18.83 10.19
N GLN A 18 -39.15 -19.92 10.56
CA GLN A 18 -37.83 -19.78 11.19
C GLN A 18 -36.86 -19.41 10.07
N PRO A 19 -36.06 -18.33 10.19
CA PRO A 19 -34.97 -18.08 9.28
C PRO A 19 -33.83 -19.04 9.63
N GLU A 20 -33.99 -20.31 9.30
CA GLU A 20 -32.87 -21.23 9.18
C GLU A 20 -32.19 -21.01 7.82
N GLN A 21 -30.86 -21.13 7.85
CA GLN A 21 -29.98 -21.35 6.70
C GLN A 21 -29.50 -20.11 5.93
N GLN A 22 -28.73 -19.27 6.62
CA GLN A 22 -27.42 -18.88 6.10
C GLN A 22 -26.29 -19.66 6.78
N GLN A 23 -26.46 -20.98 6.93
CA GLN A 23 -25.29 -21.87 6.94
C GLN A 23 -24.90 -22.04 5.48
N GLN A 24 -24.25 -20.99 4.94
CA GLN A 24 -23.50 -21.09 3.70
C GLN A 24 -22.60 -22.32 3.83
N LEU A 25 -22.72 -23.23 2.86
CA LEU A 25 -21.93 -24.43 2.73
C LEU A 25 -20.46 -24.12 3.00
N LYS A 26 -19.99 -24.38 4.22
CA LYS A 26 -18.57 -24.53 4.51
C LYS A 26 -18.20 -25.80 3.74
N VAL A 27 -17.80 -25.63 2.47
CA VAL A 27 -17.34 -26.72 1.62
C VAL A 27 -16.33 -27.48 2.45
N ALA A 28 -16.60 -28.76 2.73
CA ALA A 28 -15.74 -29.59 3.56
C ALA A 28 -14.44 -29.83 2.78
N LEU A 29 -13.54 -28.85 2.86
CA LEU A 29 -12.30 -28.84 2.12
C LEU A 29 -11.30 -29.71 2.86
N THR A 30 -10.61 -30.55 2.12
CA THR A 30 -9.58 -31.39 2.69
C THR A 30 -8.32 -30.57 2.96
N ARG A 31 -7.61 -30.88 4.05
CA ARG A 31 -6.28 -30.33 4.35
C ARG A 31 -5.33 -30.38 3.12
N GLN A 32 -5.46 -31.41 2.30
CA GLN A 32 -4.64 -31.60 1.11
C GLN A 32 -4.91 -30.53 0.03
N GLU A 33 -6.17 -30.17 -0.19
CA GLU A 33 -6.52 -29.09 -1.13
C GLU A 33 -5.95 -27.75 -0.68
N LEU A 34 -5.96 -27.47 0.63
CA LEU A 34 -5.42 -26.22 1.15
C LEU A 34 -3.89 -26.16 1.06
N VAL A 35 -3.19 -27.27 1.34
CA VAL A 35 -1.74 -27.38 1.09
C VAL A 35 -1.44 -27.14 -0.39
N ALA A 36 -2.23 -27.73 -1.30
CA ALA A 36 -2.04 -27.54 -2.73
C ALA A 36 -2.27 -26.07 -3.16
N LEU A 37 -3.23 -25.36 -2.57
CA LEU A 37 -3.44 -23.93 -2.82
C LEU A 37 -2.27 -23.08 -2.32
N ILE A 38 -1.75 -23.37 -1.13
CA ILE A 38 -0.57 -22.68 -0.57
C ILE A 38 0.66 -22.91 -1.47
N ASP A 39 0.92 -24.16 -1.84
CA ASP A 39 2.01 -24.51 -2.77
C ASP A 39 1.82 -23.84 -4.14
N GLN A 40 0.58 -23.63 -4.59
CA GLN A 40 0.29 -22.96 -5.85
C GLN A 40 0.66 -21.47 -5.78
N ILE A 41 0.46 -20.80 -4.64
CA ILE A 41 0.83 -19.39 -4.47
C ILE A 41 2.34 -19.22 -4.69
N ASP A 42 3.16 -20.03 -4.02
CA ASP A 42 4.62 -19.96 -4.11
C ASP A 42 5.18 -20.26 -5.51
N ARG A 43 4.44 -21.04 -6.30
CA ARG A 43 4.81 -21.43 -7.67
C ARG A 43 4.27 -20.49 -8.74
N THR A 44 3.32 -19.62 -8.41
CA THR A 44 2.68 -18.76 -9.40
C THR A 44 3.67 -17.66 -9.80
N PRO A 45 4.11 -17.62 -11.07
CA PRO A 45 5.01 -16.57 -11.52
C PRO A 45 4.26 -15.24 -11.62
N MET A 46 4.92 -14.13 -11.28
CA MET A 46 4.35 -12.81 -11.51
C MET A 46 4.31 -12.50 -13.01
N VAL A 47 3.12 -12.18 -13.55
CA VAL A 47 2.93 -11.71 -14.93
C VAL A 47 2.43 -10.28 -14.91
N VAL A 48 3.03 -9.41 -15.73
CA VAL A 48 2.66 -7.99 -15.80
C VAL A 48 1.19 -7.84 -16.18
N GLY A 49 0.46 -7.00 -15.43
CA GLY A 49 -0.97 -6.77 -15.57
C GLY A 49 -1.85 -7.72 -14.77
N GLU A 50 -1.31 -8.80 -14.20
CA GLU A 50 -2.08 -9.68 -13.32
C GLU A 50 -2.43 -8.99 -12.00
N THR A 51 -3.58 -9.39 -11.46
CA THR A 51 -4.08 -8.89 -10.18
C THR A 51 -3.80 -9.87 -9.06
N TRP A 52 -3.29 -9.35 -7.96
CA TRP A 52 -3.02 -10.07 -6.72
C TRP A 52 -3.77 -9.38 -5.59
N CYS A 53 -4.12 -10.14 -4.56
CA CYS A 53 -4.79 -9.64 -3.37
C CYS A 53 -3.84 -9.67 -2.18
N LEU A 54 -3.95 -8.68 -1.28
CA LEU A 54 -3.16 -8.63 -0.07
C LEU A 54 -3.94 -9.21 1.10
N VAL A 55 -3.28 -10.07 1.88
CA VAL A 55 -3.85 -10.68 3.07
C VAL A 55 -2.99 -10.39 4.28
N SER A 56 -3.59 -10.06 5.41
CA SER A 56 -2.83 -9.78 6.63
C SER A 56 -1.96 -10.96 7.03
N GLN A 57 -0.71 -10.67 7.43
CA GLN A 57 0.24 -11.70 7.85
C GLN A 57 -0.28 -12.46 9.08
N LYS A 58 -1.06 -11.79 9.93
CA LYS A 58 -1.73 -12.39 11.08
C LYS A 58 -2.67 -13.51 10.66
N TRP A 59 -3.56 -13.25 9.70
CA TRP A 59 -4.48 -14.27 9.18
C TRP A 59 -3.71 -15.36 8.43
N TRP A 60 -2.75 -14.98 7.59
CA TRP A 60 -1.91 -15.92 6.84
C TRP A 60 -1.15 -16.89 7.74
N THR A 61 -0.61 -16.41 8.86
CA THR A 61 0.07 -17.25 9.86
C THR A 61 -0.91 -18.19 10.55
N ALA A 62 -2.13 -17.74 10.84
CA ALA A 62 -3.17 -18.59 11.43
C ALA A 62 -3.57 -19.72 10.48
N LEU A 63 -3.75 -19.43 9.19
CA LEU A 63 -4.01 -20.42 8.14
C LEU A 63 -2.90 -21.48 8.08
N ASN A 64 -1.65 -21.06 7.97
CA ASN A 64 -0.50 -21.97 7.90
C ASN A 64 -0.38 -22.86 9.15
N LYS A 65 -0.64 -22.29 10.33
CA LYS A 65 -0.66 -23.04 11.59
C LYS A 65 -1.78 -24.10 11.57
N ALA A 66 -2.99 -23.72 11.20
CA ALA A 66 -4.14 -24.62 11.12
C ALA A 66 -3.90 -25.77 10.13
N VAL A 67 -3.33 -25.47 8.96
CA VAL A 67 -2.96 -26.49 7.95
C VAL A 67 -1.93 -27.47 8.51
N ARG A 68 -0.91 -26.98 9.22
CA ARG A 68 0.10 -27.86 9.81
C ARG A 68 -0.48 -28.74 10.90
N ASP A 69 -1.28 -28.14 11.78
CA ASP A 69 -1.79 -28.79 13.00
C ASP A 69 -3.03 -29.67 12.70
N GLY A 70 -3.66 -29.48 11.53
CA GLY A 70 -4.78 -30.28 11.04
C GLY A 70 -6.17 -29.74 11.37
N TYR A 71 -6.26 -28.52 11.93
CA TYR A 71 -7.49 -27.88 12.39
C TYR A 71 -7.92 -26.74 11.45
N VAL A 72 -8.19 -27.07 10.19
CA VAL A 72 -8.48 -26.05 9.15
C VAL A 72 -9.83 -25.37 9.39
N GLU A 73 -10.78 -26.07 10.00
CA GLU A 73 -12.09 -25.55 10.37
C GLU A 73 -12.05 -24.40 11.39
N ASP A 74 -10.96 -24.28 12.16
CA ASP A 74 -10.77 -23.26 13.20
C ASP A 74 -10.20 -21.94 12.67
N VAL A 75 -9.84 -21.88 11.38
CA VAL A 75 -9.36 -20.64 10.77
C VAL A 75 -10.54 -19.65 10.69
N PRO A 76 -10.38 -18.43 11.23
CA PRO A 76 -11.42 -17.41 11.16
C PRO A 76 -11.59 -16.85 9.74
N ALA A 77 -12.62 -16.02 9.55
CA ALA A 77 -12.76 -15.23 8.33
C ALA A 77 -11.51 -14.39 8.02
N ILE A 78 -11.30 -14.12 6.74
CA ILE A 78 -10.19 -13.27 6.28
C ILE A 78 -10.41 -11.88 6.85
N ASP A 79 -9.44 -11.39 7.63
CA ASP A 79 -9.47 -10.10 8.30
C ASP A 79 -8.20 -9.30 7.99
N ASN A 80 -8.38 -8.20 7.26
CA ASN A 80 -7.35 -7.23 6.92
C ASN A 80 -7.38 -5.97 7.78
N THR A 81 -8.16 -5.92 8.88
CA THR A 81 -8.11 -4.83 9.87
C THR A 81 -6.68 -4.43 10.28
N PRO A 82 -5.72 -5.38 10.48
CA PRO A 82 -4.37 -5.00 10.87
C PRO A 82 -3.65 -4.13 9.82
N ILE A 83 -3.96 -4.33 8.54
CA ILE A 83 -3.28 -3.68 7.41
C ILE A 83 -4.10 -2.55 6.78
N SER A 84 -5.35 -2.39 7.18
CA SER A 84 -6.25 -1.36 6.66
C SER A 84 -6.44 -0.21 7.65
N ASP A 85 -6.66 0.99 7.11
CA ASP A 85 -7.09 2.19 7.82
C ASP A 85 -8.44 2.67 7.24
N CYS A 86 -9.17 3.50 7.98
CA CYS A 86 -10.45 4.04 7.53
C CYS A 86 -10.46 5.56 7.63
N VAL A 87 -10.70 6.24 6.50
CA VAL A 87 -10.82 7.69 6.42
C VAL A 87 -12.13 8.02 5.71
N ASN A 88 -13.01 8.78 6.37
CA ASN A 88 -14.31 9.19 5.82
C ASN A 88 -15.18 8.01 5.30
N GLY A 89 -15.13 6.86 5.98
CA GLY A 89 -15.88 5.66 5.59
C GLY A 89 -15.26 4.84 4.45
N PHE A 90 -14.11 5.27 3.90
CA PHE A 90 -13.35 4.53 2.90
C PHE A 90 -12.17 3.79 3.54
N PHE A 91 -11.95 2.55 3.11
CA PHE A 91 -10.83 1.74 3.58
C PHE A 91 -9.61 1.90 2.68
N TYR A 92 -8.44 2.08 3.30
CA TYR A 92 -7.15 2.24 2.63
C TYR A 92 -6.13 1.29 3.22
N LEU A 93 -5.14 0.88 2.42
CA LEU A 93 -3.98 0.16 2.95
C LEU A 93 -3.13 1.14 3.75
N LYS A 94 -2.74 0.77 4.98
CA LYS A 94 -1.78 1.54 5.78
C LYS A 94 -0.48 1.75 5.02
N GLN A 95 0.20 2.86 5.26
CA GLN A 95 1.48 3.14 4.62
C GLN A 95 2.61 2.32 5.26
N HIS A 96 3.69 2.13 4.49
CA HIS A 96 4.93 1.50 4.95
C HIS A 96 4.82 0.04 5.43
N MET A 97 3.80 -0.69 4.98
CA MET A 97 3.66 -2.12 5.27
C MET A 97 4.69 -2.95 4.49
N GLY A 98 5.28 -3.95 5.13
CA GLY A 98 6.26 -4.87 4.56
C GLY A 98 5.67 -6.23 4.15
N GLU A 99 6.07 -6.73 2.98
CA GLU A 99 5.75 -8.09 2.53
C GLU A 99 6.38 -9.13 3.47
N GLY A 100 5.63 -10.17 3.83
CA GLY A 100 6.04 -11.24 4.75
C GLY A 100 6.08 -10.84 6.23
N ILE A 101 5.97 -9.55 6.53
CA ILE A 101 5.93 -9.01 7.90
C ILE A 101 4.49 -8.63 8.25
N ASP A 102 3.86 -7.82 7.40
CA ASP A 102 2.55 -7.24 7.65
C ASP A 102 1.47 -7.87 6.77
N TYR A 103 1.81 -8.21 5.53
CA TYR A 103 0.92 -8.86 4.58
C TYR A 103 1.63 -9.94 3.75
N THR A 104 0.84 -10.84 3.19
CA THR A 104 1.25 -11.79 2.15
C THR A 104 0.44 -11.53 0.87
N PRO A 105 1.08 -11.38 -0.29
CA PRO A 105 0.39 -11.28 -1.57
C PRO A 105 -0.07 -12.65 -2.06
N VAL A 106 -1.29 -12.73 -2.58
CA VAL A 106 -1.93 -13.95 -3.06
C VAL A 106 -2.50 -13.70 -4.47
N PRO A 107 -2.24 -14.56 -5.48
CA PRO A 107 -2.86 -14.43 -6.79
C PRO A 107 -4.39 -14.36 -6.70
N ALA A 108 -5.03 -13.43 -7.41
CA ALA A 108 -6.48 -13.21 -7.29
C ALA A 108 -7.33 -14.49 -7.47
N PRO A 109 -7.06 -15.40 -8.43
CA PRO A 109 -7.84 -16.64 -8.58
C PRO A 109 -7.76 -17.58 -7.37
N ILE A 110 -6.66 -17.52 -6.61
CA ILE A 110 -6.47 -18.32 -5.39
C ILE A 110 -7.14 -17.60 -4.23
N PHE A 111 -7.00 -16.28 -4.13
CA PHE A 111 -7.69 -15.47 -3.13
C PHE A 111 -9.21 -15.64 -3.22
N GLU A 112 -9.80 -15.64 -4.42
CA GLU A 112 -11.23 -15.91 -4.62
C GLU A 112 -11.67 -17.29 -4.12
N LYS A 113 -10.79 -18.31 -4.18
CA LYS A 113 -11.08 -19.61 -3.59
C LYS A 113 -11.02 -19.51 -2.07
N LEU A 114 -9.99 -18.86 -1.52
CA LEU A 114 -9.84 -18.66 -0.07
C LEU A 114 -11.03 -17.88 0.51
N SER A 115 -11.49 -16.82 -0.16
CA SER A 115 -12.63 -16.02 0.29
C SER A 115 -13.94 -16.80 0.27
N LYS A 116 -14.16 -17.68 -0.72
CA LYS A 116 -15.31 -18.60 -0.70
C LYS A 116 -15.28 -19.61 0.44
N MET A 117 -14.09 -19.96 0.93
CA MET A 117 -13.90 -21.00 1.95
C MET A 117 -13.95 -20.43 3.37
N PHE A 118 -13.28 -19.31 3.59
CA PHE A 118 -13.14 -18.69 4.91
C PHE A 118 -14.08 -17.50 5.10
N GLN A 119 -14.67 -16.98 4.03
CA GLN A 119 -15.43 -15.72 4.02
C GLN A 119 -14.52 -14.51 4.31
N LEU A 120 -15.02 -13.33 3.97
CA LEU A 120 -14.42 -12.05 4.33
C LEU A 120 -15.17 -11.51 5.54
N GLU A 121 -14.45 -10.89 6.47
CA GLU A 121 -15.07 -10.25 7.64
C GLU A 121 -15.79 -8.94 7.21
N ASP A 122 -15.18 -8.14 6.32
CA ASP A 122 -15.82 -7.03 5.60
C ASP A 122 -15.30 -6.97 4.15
N ASP A 123 -16.19 -7.22 3.17
CA ASP A 123 -15.85 -7.23 1.74
C ASP A 123 -15.18 -5.92 1.27
N ARG A 124 -15.55 -4.77 1.84
CA ARG A 124 -15.01 -3.45 1.44
C ARG A 124 -13.59 -3.24 1.95
N ARG A 125 -13.22 -3.88 3.06
CA ARG A 125 -11.92 -3.75 3.72
C ARG A 125 -10.96 -4.86 3.33
N ASP A 126 -11.47 -6.07 3.20
CA ASP A 126 -10.66 -7.29 3.12
C ASP A 126 -10.34 -7.69 1.68
N TYR A 127 -11.02 -7.10 0.70
CA TYR A 127 -10.73 -7.28 -0.73
C TYR A 127 -9.72 -6.23 -1.24
N ILE A 128 -8.43 -6.38 -0.91
CA ILE A 128 -7.38 -5.42 -1.29
C ILE A 128 -6.62 -5.89 -2.52
N THR A 129 -6.92 -5.33 -3.70
CA THR A 129 -6.27 -5.72 -4.97
C THR A 129 -5.09 -4.84 -5.35
N ARG A 130 -4.05 -5.44 -5.94
CA ARG A 130 -2.86 -4.79 -6.51
C ARG A 130 -2.48 -5.43 -7.84
N LYS A 131 -1.74 -4.69 -8.66
CA LYS A 131 -1.33 -5.14 -10.00
C LYS A 131 0.17 -5.39 -10.06
N VAL A 132 0.55 -6.42 -10.80
CA VAL A 132 1.95 -6.67 -11.13
C VAL A 132 2.36 -5.72 -12.24
N VAL A 133 3.47 -5.03 -12.03
CA VAL A 133 4.04 -4.06 -12.95
C VAL A 133 5.49 -4.40 -13.29
N MET A 134 5.97 -3.84 -14.39
CA MET A 134 7.40 -3.87 -14.72
C MET A 134 8.07 -2.62 -14.13
N LYS A 135 8.99 -2.79 -13.18
CA LYS A 135 9.76 -1.70 -12.58
C LYS A 135 11.23 -2.01 -12.73
N ASN A 136 12.00 -1.11 -13.37
CA ASN A 136 13.44 -1.26 -13.58
C ASN A 136 13.86 -2.60 -14.24
N GLY A 137 13.01 -3.14 -15.13
CA GLY A 137 13.28 -4.42 -15.80
C GLY A 137 12.88 -5.66 -15.00
N GLU A 138 12.37 -5.49 -13.78
CA GLU A 138 11.90 -6.57 -12.92
C GLU A 138 10.38 -6.52 -12.75
N LYS A 139 9.76 -7.69 -12.60
CA LYS A 139 8.32 -7.79 -12.34
C LYS A 139 8.09 -7.71 -10.84
N VAL A 140 7.33 -6.71 -10.40
CA VAL A 140 7.06 -6.46 -8.99
C VAL A 140 5.58 -6.20 -8.78
N LEU A 141 5.07 -6.53 -7.60
CA LEU A 141 3.72 -6.16 -7.22
C LEU A 141 3.69 -4.69 -6.77
N GLU A 142 2.95 -3.84 -7.47
CA GLU A 142 2.81 -2.43 -7.09
C GLU A 142 1.81 -2.30 -5.94
N VAL A 143 2.33 -2.26 -4.71
CA VAL A 143 1.50 -2.19 -3.49
C VAL A 143 1.07 -0.76 -3.15
N TYR A 144 1.93 0.21 -3.42
CA TYR A 144 1.61 1.64 -3.27
C TYR A 144 1.75 2.29 -4.64
N PRO A 145 0.65 2.41 -5.41
CA PRO A 145 0.70 3.13 -6.67
C PRO A 145 1.05 4.59 -6.40
N ARG A 146 1.78 5.20 -7.33
CA ARG A 146 2.16 6.61 -7.23
C ARG A 146 0.98 7.48 -7.61
N VAL A 147 0.44 8.22 -6.64
CA VAL A 147 -0.69 9.13 -6.85
C VAL A 147 -0.19 10.57 -6.87
N ILE A 148 -0.55 11.32 -7.89
CA ILE A 148 -0.31 12.77 -7.98
C ILE A 148 -1.64 13.48 -7.74
N HIS A 149 -1.65 14.41 -6.79
CA HIS A 149 -2.76 15.33 -6.57
C HIS A 149 -2.56 16.57 -7.42
N VAL A 150 -3.39 16.74 -8.43
CA VAL A 150 -3.28 17.81 -9.42
C VAL A 150 -4.25 18.93 -9.06
N THR A 151 -3.83 20.17 -9.17
CA THR A 151 -4.67 21.36 -8.92
C THR A 151 -4.39 22.44 -9.95
N LEU A 152 -5.42 23.15 -10.40
CA LEU A 152 -5.25 24.26 -11.34
C LEU A 152 -4.71 25.51 -10.62
N ALA A 153 -3.68 26.16 -11.17
CA ALA A 153 -3.05 27.33 -10.57
C ALA A 153 -4.02 28.51 -10.37
N ARG A 154 -4.86 28.75 -11.39
CA ARG A 154 -5.85 29.84 -11.42
C ARG A 154 -7.10 29.55 -10.58
N SER A 155 -7.40 28.27 -10.35
CA SER A 155 -8.60 27.84 -9.64
C SER A 155 -8.25 26.66 -8.75
N ARG A 156 -7.86 26.95 -7.50
CA ARG A 156 -7.46 25.92 -6.52
C ARG A 156 -8.60 24.97 -6.14
N ASP A 157 -9.84 25.31 -6.48
CA ASP A 157 -11.01 24.47 -6.30
C ASP A 157 -11.06 23.30 -7.29
N VAL A 158 -10.42 23.43 -8.46
CA VAL A 158 -10.36 22.36 -9.45
C VAL A 158 -9.19 21.45 -9.11
N LYS A 159 -9.53 20.28 -8.58
CA LYS A 159 -8.58 19.24 -8.14
C LYS A 159 -8.89 17.93 -8.84
N GLY A 160 -7.86 17.12 -9.05
CA GLY A 160 -7.98 15.77 -9.60
C GLY A 160 -6.82 14.90 -9.15
N ASP A 161 -7.03 13.59 -9.13
CA ASP A 161 -6.02 12.62 -8.70
C ASP A 161 -5.60 11.77 -9.90
N VAL A 162 -4.31 11.83 -10.24
CA VAL A 162 -3.73 11.05 -11.34
C VAL A 162 -2.89 9.93 -10.74
N ILE A 163 -3.26 8.69 -11.02
CA ILE A 163 -2.43 7.53 -10.71
C ILE A 163 -1.41 7.32 -11.83
N LEU A 164 -0.12 7.42 -11.48
CA LEU A 164 0.97 7.17 -12.41
C LEU A 164 1.14 5.67 -12.64
N GLN A 165 1.36 5.33 -13.89
CA GLN A 165 1.77 4.02 -14.33
C GLN A 165 3.30 3.96 -14.47
N PRO A 166 3.90 2.77 -14.35
CA PRO A 166 5.35 2.61 -14.47
C PRO A 166 5.92 3.00 -15.84
N ASP A 167 5.13 2.93 -16.90
CA ASP A 167 5.48 3.27 -18.28
C ASP A 167 5.03 4.68 -18.69
N ASP A 168 4.49 5.47 -17.75
CA ASP A 168 4.08 6.83 -18.05
C ASP A 168 5.27 7.74 -18.35
N THR A 169 5.11 8.54 -19.41
CA THR A 169 6.02 9.61 -19.80
C THR A 169 5.44 10.95 -19.37
N MET A 170 6.22 12.04 -19.46
CA MET A 170 5.68 13.36 -19.18
C MET A 170 4.53 13.75 -20.13
N GLU A 171 4.56 13.23 -21.36
CA GLU A 171 3.49 13.44 -22.34
C GLU A 171 2.21 12.72 -21.92
N THR A 172 2.29 11.46 -21.47
CA THR A 172 1.11 10.73 -21.00
C THR A 172 0.56 11.34 -19.71
N LEU A 173 1.42 11.80 -18.80
CA LEU A 173 1.01 12.56 -17.63
C LEU A 173 0.26 13.83 -18.04
N SER A 174 0.83 14.63 -18.95
CA SER A 174 0.21 15.86 -19.44
C SER A 174 -1.17 15.61 -20.05
N GLN A 175 -1.32 14.53 -20.82
CA GLN A 175 -2.60 14.14 -21.40
C GLN A 175 -3.63 13.71 -20.34
N ARG A 176 -3.21 12.95 -19.32
CA ARG A 176 -4.08 12.54 -18.22
C ARG A 176 -4.50 13.72 -17.36
N VAL A 177 -3.57 14.59 -17.02
CA VAL A 177 -3.83 15.85 -16.31
C VAL A 177 -4.88 16.68 -17.04
N ARG A 178 -4.77 16.84 -18.36
CA ARG A 178 -5.79 17.55 -19.16
C ARG A 178 -7.16 16.88 -19.08
N THR A 179 -7.18 15.54 -19.09
CA THR A 179 -8.43 14.77 -19.00
C THR A 179 -9.09 14.93 -17.62
N GLU A 180 -8.31 14.82 -16.55
CA GLU A 180 -8.81 14.97 -15.16
C GLU A 180 -9.26 16.40 -14.85
N LEU A 181 -8.54 17.41 -15.34
CA LEU A 181 -8.88 18.82 -15.13
C LEU A 181 -9.86 19.37 -16.18
N ALA A 182 -10.36 18.53 -17.10
CA ALA A 182 -11.26 18.92 -18.20
C ALA A 182 -10.75 20.10 -19.05
N LEU A 183 -9.43 20.15 -19.30
CA LEU A 183 -8.77 21.18 -20.09
C LEU A 183 -8.88 20.90 -21.59
N ALA A 184 -8.81 21.94 -22.43
CA ALA A 184 -8.85 21.75 -23.87
C ALA A 184 -7.56 21.07 -24.38
N PRO A 185 -7.65 20.21 -25.41
CA PRO A 185 -6.50 19.43 -25.88
C PRO A 185 -5.36 20.29 -26.46
N ASN A 186 -5.68 21.53 -26.86
CA ASN A 186 -4.73 22.46 -27.49
C ASN A 186 -4.20 23.52 -26.51
N GLU A 187 -4.55 23.44 -25.21
CA GLU A 187 -4.03 24.38 -24.22
C GLU A 187 -2.58 24.04 -23.85
N ASN A 188 -1.72 25.06 -23.89
CA ASN A 188 -0.36 24.94 -23.38
C ASN A 188 -0.43 24.87 -21.86
N ILE A 189 0.14 23.81 -21.30
CA ILE A 189 0.18 23.58 -19.85
C ILE A 189 1.62 23.58 -19.35
N ARG A 190 1.83 24.09 -18.15
CA ARG A 190 3.07 23.95 -17.38
C ARG A 190 2.76 23.24 -16.07
N ILE A 191 3.57 22.26 -15.74
CA ILE A 191 3.36 21.42 -14.56
C ILE A 191 4.43 21.77 -13.54
N TYR A 192 4.00 22.09 -12.33
CA TYR A 192 4.86 22.44 -11.20
C TYR A 192 4.68 21.40 -10.09
N VAL A 193 5.77 20.90 -9.52
CA VAL A 193 5.73 20.11 -8.28
C VAL A 193 5.74 21.07 -7.10
N SER A 194 4.83 20.87 -6.15
CA SER A 194 4.84 21.59 -4.89
C SER A 194 5.63 20.80 -3.85
N SER A 195 6.79 21.34 -3.47
CA SER A 195 7.68 20.81 -2.44
C SER A 195 7.63 21.74 -1.23
N GLY A 196 6.59 21.57 -0.40
CA GLY A 196 6.34 22.48 0.73
C GLY A 196 5.99 23.88 0.25
N ASN A 197 6.83 24.87 0.58
CA ASN A 197 6.60 26.28 0.23
C ASN A 197 7.21 26.69 -1.12
N SER A 198 8.02 25.83 -1.74
CA SER A 198 8.51 26.04 -3.09
C SER A 198 7.68 25.27 -4.10
N GLN A 199 7.48 25.90 -5.24
CA GLN A 199 7.04 25.22 -6.45
C GLN A 199 8.28 24.97 -7.30
N GLU A 200 8.26 23.97 -8.16
CA GLU A 200 9.38 23.66 -9.06
C GLU A 200 8.80 23.27 -10.42
N LEU A 201 9.27 23.92 -11.49
CA LEU A 201 8.81 23.60 -12.84
C LEU A 201 9.41 22.25 -13.27
N ILE A 202 8.56 21.35 -13.74
CA ILE A 202 8.99 20.05 -14.26
C ILE A 202 9.58 20.22 -15.65
N ASP A 203 10.75 19.63 -15.87
CA ASP A 203 11.30 19.49 -17.22
C ASP A 203 10.58 18.35 -17.96
N THR A 204 10.09 18.65 -19.16
CA THR A 204 9.39 17.67 -20.00
C THR A 204 10.35 16.64 -20.60
N SER A 205 11.65 16.94 -20.62
CA SER A 205 12.68 16.07 -21.18
C SER A 205 13.20 15.01 -20.21
N ALA A 206 12.93 15.16 -18.92
CA ALA A 206 13.43 14.29 -17.86
C ALA A 206 12.45 13.13 -17.57
N PRO A 207 12.94 11.98 -17.10
CA PRO A 207 12.09 10.84 -16.75
C PRO A 207 11.21 11.18 -15.55
N LEU A 208 9.99 10.65 -15.58
CA LEU A 208 8.97 10.90 -14.55
C LEU A 208 9.44 10.48 -13.14
N ASP A 209 10.22 9.40 -13.07
CA ASP A 209 10.80 8.86 -11.85
C ASP A 209 11.75 9.83 -11.13
N SER A 210 12.28 10.86 -11.81
CA SER A 210 13.14 11.87 -11.16
C SER A 210 12.37 12.88 -10.32
N TYR A 211 11.06 13.02 -10.55
CA TYR A 211 10.22 13.99 -9.86
C TYR A 211 9.28 13.33 -8.85
N PHE A 212 8.75 12.15 -9.18
CA PHE A 212 7.66 11.54 -8.44
C PHE A 212 8.07 10.23 -7.75
N ASP A 213 8.49 10.35 -6.48
CA ASP A 213 8.79 9.21 -5.62
C ASP A 213 7.58 8.75 -4.79
N THR A 214 6.77 9.68 -4.29
CA THR A 214 5.62 9.43 -3.41
C THR A 214 4.43 10.31 -3.76
N VAL A 215 3.37 10.28 -2.95
CA VAL A 215 2.20 11.13 -3.10
C VAL A 215 2.61 12.60 -3.07
N GLN A 216 2.48 13.29 -4.20
CA GLN A 216 2.91 14.68 -4.37
C GLN A 216 1.79 15.56 -4.88
N LYS A 217 1.84 16.83 -4.48
CA LYS A 217 0.95 17.89 -4.96
C LYS A 217 1.57 18.53 -6.18
N VAL A 218 0.79 18.65 -7.24
CA VAL A 218 1.18 19.21 -8.52
C VAL A 218 0.22 20.34 -8.89
N ILE A 219 0.81 21.45 -9.31
CA ILE A 219 0.08 22.63 -9.76
C ILE A 219 0.21 22.73 -11.27
N VAL A 220 -0.91 22.91 -11.95
CA VAL A 220 -0.97 23.03 -13.40
C VAL A 220 -1.32 24.46 -13.75
N ASP A 221 -0.44 25.12 -14.49
CA ASP A 221 -0.70 26.44 -15.05
C ASP A 221 -1.08 26.30 -16.52
N THR A 222 -2.06 27.10 -16.94
CA THR A 222 -2.63 27.12 -18.29
C THR A 222 -2.42 28.50 -18.88
N GLU A 223 -1.93 28.55 -20.12
CA GLU A 223 -1.79 29.79 -20.87
C GLU A 223 -3.16 30.33 -21.28
N VAL A 224 -3.50 31.54 -20.82
CA VAL A 224 -4.73 32.24 -21.18
C VAL A 224 -4.33 33.57 -21.81
N GLU A 225 -4.76 33.80 -23.06
CA GLU A 225 -4.45 35.03 -23.81
C GLU A 225 -2.95 35.34 -23.96
N GLY A 226 -2.09 34.31 -23.93
CA GLY A 226 -0.64 34.44 -24.02
C GLY A 226 0.05 34.78 -22.69
N GLU A 227 -0.70 34.79 -21.58
CA GLU A 227 -0.16 34.99 -20.24
C GLU A 227 -0.25 33.73 -19.37
N TRP A 228 0.86 33.42 -18.73
CA TRP A 228 0.99 32.39 -17.69
C TRP A 228 0.60 32.99 -16.34
N PHE A 229 -0.03 32.20 -15.46
CA PHE A 229 -0.32 32.64 -14.11
C PHE A 229 0.97 32.89 -13.32
N PHE A 230 1.96 32.00 -13.47
CA PHE A 230 3.30 32.23 -12.93
C PHE A 230 4.16 33.05 -13.91
N ARG A 231 4.31 34.36 -13.63
CA ARG A 231 5.21 35.26 -14.38
C ARG A 231 6.66 35.07 -13.93
N ALA A 232 7.64 35.34 -14.81
CA ALA A 232 9.07 35.13 -14.57
C ALA A 232 9.64 35.77 -13.27
N ALA A 233 9.03 36.85 -12.75
CA ALA A 233 9.42 37.48 -11.50
C ALA A 233 8.95 36.71 -10.24
N ASN A 234 7.87 35.93 -10.36
CA ASN A 234 7.32 35.04 -9.32
C ASN A 234 7.44 33.57 -9.71
N ALA A 235 8.28 33.27 -10.72
CA ALA A 235 8.44 31.93 -11.21
C ALA A 235 9.28 31.14 -10.20
N PRO A 236 8.81 29.97 -9.76
CA PRO A 236 9.59 29.11 -8.89
C PRO A 236 10.97 28.79 -9.48
N ARG A 237 11.98 28.67 -8.60
CA ARG A 237 13.38 28.43 -9.00
C ARG A 237 13.48 27.13 -9.81
N SER A 238 13.92 27.25 -11.07
CA SER A 238 14.40 26.11 -11.85
C SER A 238 15.77 25.68 -11.32
N LEU A 239 15.97 24.36 -11.10
CA LEU A 239 17.27 23.78 -10.75
C LEU A 239 18.29 23.83 -11.90
N PHE A 240 17.82 24.08 -13.13
CA PHE A 240 18.66 24.31 -14.28
C PHE A 240 18.72 25.81 -14.52
N GLY A 241 19.91 26.37 -14.30
CA GLY A 241 20.15 27.81 -14.28
C GLY A 241 19.61 28.54 -15.52
N PRO A 242 19.46 29.87 -15.42
CA PRO A 242 18.83 30.67 -16.45
C PRO A 242 19.56 30.51 -17.79
N GLN A 243 18.95 29.82 -18.74
CA GLN A 243 19.24 30.03 -20.15
C GLN A 243 18.52 31.32 -20.54
N ASN A 244 19.21 32.46 -20.38
CA ASN A 244 19.31 33.50 -21.41
C ASN A 244 20.12 34.71 -20.91
N SER A 245 20.87 35.24 -21.86
CA SER A 245 21.84 36.32 -21.82
C SER A 245 21.23 37.71 -21.64
N SER A 246 21.87 38.50 -20.76
CA SER A 246 22.10 39.96 -20.78
C SER A 246 20.93 40.91 -21.05
N THR A 247 20.60 41.78 -20.09
CA THR A 247 20.76 43.25 -20.22
C THR A 247 20.83 43.88 -18.82
N GLU A 248 21.76 44.83 -18.64
CA GLU A 248 21.92 45.69 -17.46
C GLU A 248 20.65 46.51 -17.15
N GLY A 249 20.41 46.79 -15.88
CA GLY A 249 19.29 47.62 -15.43
C GLY A 249 19.27 47.80 -13.92
N ASP A 250 20.09 48.73 -13.45
CA ASP A 250 20.15 49.29 -12.10
C ASP A 250 18.77 49.78 -11.64
N SER A 251 18.26 49.28 -10.51
CA SER A 251 17.27 49.99 -9.67
C SER A 251 17.17 49.35 -8.29
N GLU A 252 17.71 50.10 -7.34
CA GLU A 252 17.46 50.07 -5.90
C GLU A 252 15.94 50.26 -5.66
N LEU A 253 15.28 49.28 -5.03
CA LEU A 253 13.92 49.42 -4.54
C LEU A 253 13.77 48.75 -3.17
N GLU A 254 13.03 49.46 -2.34
CA GLU A 254 12.87 49.35 -0.90
C GLU A 254 12.14 48.06 -0.50
N GLU A 255 12.63 47.43 0.57
CA GLU A 255 11.94 46.33 1.24
C GLU A 255 10.72 46.89 1.99
N GLU A 256 9.52 46.65 1.45
CA GLU A 256 8.26 46.84 2.17
C GLU A 256 7.84 45.48 2.76
N GLU A 257 8.01 45.33 4.08
CA GLU A 257 7.46 44.21 4.86
C GLU A 257 5.93 44.27 4.79
N VAL A 258 5.32 43.25 4.19
CA VAL A 258 3.87 43.00 4.29
C VAL A 258 3.67 41.78 5.18
N ASP A 259 3.14 42.04 6.38
CA ASP A 259 2.59 41.03 7.29
C ASP A 259 1.37 40.37 6.63
N GLU A 260 1.51 39.10 6.22
CA GLU A 260 0.38 38.24 5.89
C GLU A 260 -0.10 37.54 7.17
N GLN A 261 -1.24 38.00 7.71
CA GLN A 261 -1.99 37.30 8.74
C GLN A 261 -2.74 36.12 8.11
N GLU A 262 -2.44 34.92 8.59
CA GLU A 262 -3.20 33.69 8.36
C GLU A 262 -4.59 33.82 9.00
N GLU A 263 -5.65 33.83 8.18
CA GLU A 263 -7.01 33.51 8.63
C GLU A 263 -7.35 32.09 8.14
N GLU A 264 -7.19 31.11 9.03
CA GLU A 264 -7.78 29.79 8.90
C GLU A 264 -9.29 29.89 9.27
N GLU A 265 -10.17 29.94 8.27
CA GLU A 265 -11.59 29.67 8.45
C GLU A 265 -11.85 28.16 8.33
N GLU A 266 -11.98 27.49 9.48
CA GLU A 266 -12.57 26.17 9.61
C GLU A 266 -14.08 26.24 9.33
N ASN A 267 -14.51 25.71 8.17
CA ASN A 267 -15.91 25.36 7.96
C ASN A 267 -16.11 23.87 8.26
N GLU A 268 -16.53 23.58 9.49
CA GLU A 268 -17.12 22.29 9.87
C GLU A 268 -18.49 22.16 9.20
N ALA A 269 -18.59 21.23 8.24
CA ALA A 269 -19.86 20.68 7.79
C ALA A 269 -20.05 19.31 8.47
N ASP A 270 -20.87 19.29 9.52
CA ASP A 270 -21.39 18.08 10.15
C ASP A 270 -22.12 17.21 9.10
N VAL A 271 -21.53 16.08 8.75
CA VAL A 271 -22.22 14.97 8.12
C VAL A 271 -22.15 13.79 9.08
N ASP A 272 -23.30 13.41 9.62
CA ASP A 272 -23.50 12.26 10.50
C ASP A 272 -22.95 10.97 9.86
N LEU A 273 -21.82 10.47 10.37
CA LEU A 273 -21.20 9.19 10.04
C LEU A 273 -21.09 8.35 11.32
N ASP A 274 -22.18 7.71 11.70
CA ASP A 274 -22.30 6.97 12.97
C ASP A 274 -21.97 5.47 12.88
N ASP A 275 -21.47 4.96 11.74
CA ASP A 275 -21.23 3.51 11.57
C ASP A 275 -19.80 3.02 11.83
N CYS A 276 -18.82 3.89 12.07
CA CYS A 276 -17.41 3.46 12.28
C CYS A 276 -16.91 3.48 13.74
N LYS A 277 -17.73 3.89 14.72
CA LYS A 277 -17.25 4.16 16.10
C LYS A 277 -17.44 3.05 17.12
N ASN A 278 -18.03 1.89 16.77
CA ASN A 278 -18.43 0.88 17.77
C ASN A 278 -17.38 -0.20 18.12
N LEU A 279 -16.09 -0.08 17.76
CA LEU A 279 -15.08 -1.11 18.04
C LEU A 279 -13.88 -0.68 18.90
N THR A 280 -13.87 0.52 19.48
CA THR A 280 -12.74 1.02 20.29
C THR A 280 -13.13 1.48 21.69
N ASN A 281 -13.79 0.60 22.47
CA ASN A 281 -13.98 0.81 23.91
C ASN A 281 -13.57 -0.41 24.73
N ALA A 282 -12.26 -0.71 24.76
CA ALA A 282 -11.64 -1.52 25.81
C ALA A 282 -10.10 -1.47 25.81
N ARG A 283 -9.46 -0.28 25.86
CA ARG A 283 -8.02 -0.23 26.22
C ARG A 283 -7.51 1.09 26.78
N ALA A 284 -8.17 1.61 27.80
CA ALA A 284 -7.63 2.70 28.63
C ALA A 284 -7.41 2.21 30.07
N LYS A 285 -6.27 1.55 30.30
CA LYS A 285 -5.52 1.46 31.57
C LYS A 285 -4.37 0.46 31.36
N ILE A 286 -3.17 0.81 31.85
CA ILE A 286 -1.87 0.13 31.68
C ILE A 286 -1.10 0.62 30.45
N GLY A 287 -0.43 1.78 30.57
CA GLY A 287 0.40 2.28 29.49
C GLY A 287 1.27 3.48 29.83
N THR A 288 2.06 3.43 30.90
CA THR A 288 3.05 4.51 31.16
C THR A 288 4.40 4.05 31.73
N THR A 289 4.76 2.76 31.72
CA THR A 289 6.07 2.32 32.28
C THR A 289 6.89 1.33 31.43
N LEU A 290 6.49 0.99 30.20
CA LEU A 290 7.14 -0.05 29.40
C LEU A 290 7.87 0.43 28.12
N SER A 291 7.80 1.71 27.76
CA SER A 291 8.38 2.23 26.51
C SER A 291 9.90 2.51 26.58
N THR A 292 10.45 2.74 27.78
CA THR A 292 11.88 3.10 27.93
C THR A 292 12.81 1.87 28.01
N ILE A 293 12.30 0.70 28.42
CA ILE A 293 13.13 -0.51 28.63
C ILE A 293 13.39 -1.26 27.31
N LYS A 294 12.48 -1.21 26.32
CA LYS A 294 12.63 -1.97 25.06
C LYS A 294 13.68 -1.40 24.09
N ARG A 295 13.98 -0.09 24.15
CA ARG A 295 14.86 0.56 23.17
C ARG A 295 16.35 0.37 23.46
N ASN A 296 16.73 0.21 24.74
CA ASN A 296 18.14 0.16 25.15
C ASN A 296 18.73 -1.25 25.30
N VAL A 297 17.91 -2.31 25.22
CA VAL A 297 18.38 -3.70 25.37
C VAL A 297 18.26 -4.50 24.08
N LEU A 298 17.26 -4.22 23.25
CA LEU A 298 17.00 -5.01 22.04
C LEU A 298 17.94 -4.64 20.87
N TRP A 299 18.25 -3.35 20.71
CA TRP A 299 19.15 -2.86 19.66
C TRP A 299 20.58 -3.39 19.76
N PRO A 300 21.22 -3.43 20.96
CA PRO A 300 22.53 -4.04 21.12
C PRO A 300 22.55 -5.54 20.83
N LEU A 301 21.47 -6.27 21.16
CA LEU A 301 21.36 -7.71 20.91
C LEU A 301 21.15 -8.02 19.42
N CYS A 302 20.38 -7.20 18.70
CA CYS A 302 20.26 -7.31 17.25
C CYS A 302 21.57 -6.97 16.54
N ALA A 303 22.27 -5.91 16.97
CA ALA A 303 23.58 -5.56 16.42
C ALA A 303 24.64 -6.64 16.69
N LEU A 304 24.62 -7.25 17.88
CA LEU A 304 25.47 -8.41 18.21
C LEU A 304 25.14 -9.61 17.33
N TRP A 305 23.85 -9.86 17.06
CA TRP A 305 23.41 -10.95 16.17
C TRP A 305 23.87 -10.74 14.73
N PHE A 306 23.77 -9.53 14.18
CA PHE A 306 24.26 -9.21 12.83
C PHE A 306 25.78 -9.34 12.72
N HIS A 307 26.54 -8.84 13.71
CA HIS A 307 28.00 -9.00 13.70
C HIS A 307 28.45 -10.46 13.88
N VAL A 308 27.72 -11.27 14.66
CA VAL A 308 27.98 -12.71 14.78
C VAL A 308 27.69 -13.44 13.46
N HIS A 309 26.63 -13.04 12.73
CA HIS A 309 26.31 -13.64 11.44
C HIS A 309 27.39 -13.36 10.40
N ASP A 310 27.86 -12.11 10.29
CA ASP A 310 28.91 -11.75 9.34
C ASP A 310 30.26 -12.38 9.70
N PHE A 311 30.63 -12.37 10.99
CA PHE A 311 31.82 -13.06 11.48
C PHE A 311 31.75 -14.57 11.21
N TRP A 312 30.60 -15.19 11.45
CA TRP A 312 30.40 -16.61 11.21
C TRP A 312 30.50 -16.96 9.72
N PHE A 313 29.93 -16.15 8.84
CA PHE A 313 30.05 -16.33 7.39
C PHE A 313 31.51 -16.26 6.92
N TYR A 314 32.26 -15.24 7.34
CA TYR A 314 33.69 -15.13 7.03
C TYR A 314 34.52 -16.27 7.64
N PHE A 315 34.18 -16.71 8.85
CA PHE A 315 34.84 -17.84 9.52
C PHE A 315 34.60 -19.15 8.77
N CYS A 316 33.38 -19.38 8.26
CA CYS A 316 33.06 -20.53 7.42
C CYS A 316 33.82 -20.52 6.08
N GLN A 317 34.14 -19.35 5.52
CA GLN A 317 34.95 -19.25 4.30
C GLN A 317 36.41 -19.69 4.49
N MET A 318 36.93 -19.68 5.72
CA MET A 318 38.29 -20.14 6.02
C MET A 318 38.43 -21.66 6.05
N TRP A 319 37.33 -22.43 5.98
CA TRP A 319 37.37 -23.88 6.08
C TRP A 319 37.60 -24.58 4.74
N PRO A 320 38.35 -25.71 4.72
CA PRO A 320 38.44 -26.60 3.57
C PRO A 320 37.05 -27.05 3.10
N GLU A 321 36.93 -27.32 1.81
CA GLU A 321 35.64 -27.61 1.16
C GLU A 321 34.97 -28.88 1.71
N GLU A 322 35.75 -29.87 2.14
CA GLU A 322 35.20 -31.09 2.75
C GLU A 322 34.52 -30.82 4.10
N VAL A 323 35.06 -29.88 4.87
CA VAL A 323 34.51 -29.48 6.18
C VAL A 323 33.25 -28.65 5.99
N ARG A 324 33.22 -27.75 5.00
CA ARG A 324 32.05 -26.92 4.67
C ARG A 324 30.84 -27.78 4.29
N SER A 325 31.03 -28.80 3.45
CA SER A 325 29.96 -29.71 3.03
C SER A 325 29.38 -30.50 4.21
N THR A 326 30.25 -30.97 5.11
CA THR A 326 29.83 -31.71 6.31
C THR A 326 29.02 -30.83 7.26
N VAL A 327 29.47 -29.59 7.51
CA VAL A 327 28.74 -28.66 8.40
C VAL A 327 27.44 -28.17 7.75
N ALA A 328 27.41 -27.95 6.43
CA ALA A 328 26.18 -27.64 5.70
C ALA A 328 25.12 -28.74 5.84
N PHE A 329 25.55 -30.00 5.87
CA PHE A 329 24.67 -31.15 6.06
C PHE A 329 24.06 -31.20 7.46
N PHE A 330 24.81 -30.85 8.51
CA PHE A 330 24.32 -30.88 9.89
C PHE A 330 23.51 -29.66 10.30
N PHE A 331 23.82 -28.48 9.77
CA PHE A 331 23.22 -27.21 10.20
C PHE A 331 22.27 -26.56 9.18
N GLY A 332 22.16 -27.16 7.98
CA GLY A 332 21.30 -26.66 6.91
C GLY A 332 21.96 -25.58 6.05
N TRP A 333 21.69 -25.63 4.74
CA TRP A 333 22.32 -24.77 3.73
C TRP A 333 22.03 -23.26 3.91
N TRP A 334 21.00 -22.90 4.69
CA TRP A 334 20.59 -21.51 4.89
C TRP A 334 21.67 -20.66 5.58
N ILE A 335 22.50 -21.26 6.44
CA ILE A 335 23.56 -20.54 7.18
C ILE A 335 24.74 -20.16 6.28
N LEU A 336 24.91 -20.82 5.14
CA LEU A 336 26.01 -20.56 4.19
C LEU A 336 25.60 -19.67 3.03
N ARG A 337 24.36 -19.19 2.99
CA ARG A 337 23.91 -18.30 1.93
C ARG A 337 24.41 -16.88 2.23
N PRO A 338 25.13 -16.23 1.30
CA PRO A 338 25.54 -14.85 1.52
C PRO A 338 24.29 -13.99 1.77
N PRO A 339 24.35 -13.02 2.71
CA PRO A 339 23.27 -12.06 2.86
C PRO A 339 23.05 -11.40 1.50
N SER A 340 21.80 -11.42 1.02
CA SER A 340 21.38 -10.91 -0.28
C SER A 340 21.61 -9.40 -0.36
N GLY A 341 22.84 -8.99 -0.73
CA GLY A 341 23.22 -7.58 -0.76
C GLY A 341 24.55 -7.25 -1.45
N THR A 342 25.35 -8.24 -1.88
CA THR A 342 26.63 -7.97 -2.56
C THR A 342 26.83 -8.84 -3.79
N SER A 343 26.18 -8.48 -4.90
CA SER A 343 26.63 -8.90 -6.24
C SER A 343 27.85 -8.06 -6.64
N ALA A 344 29.03 -8.44 -6.16
CA ALA A 344 30.29 -8.01 -6.77
C ALA A 344 30.62 -8.97 -7.92
N ARG A 345 30.46 -8.47 -9.16
CA ARG A 345 31.08 -9.05 -10.36
C ARG A 345 32.60 -9.03 -10.18
N LEU A 346 33.22 -10.19 -10.04
CA LEU A 346 34.63 -10.40 -10.33
C LEU A 346 34.71 -11.24 -11.60
N GLY A 347 34.86 -10.55 -12.73
CA GLY A 347 35.38 -11.17 -13.93
C GLY A 347 36.89 -11.19 -13.85
N PHE A 348 37.51 -12.31 -14.19
CA PHE A 348 38.82 -12.36 -14.83
C PHE A 348 38.91 -13.65 -15.67
N LEU A 349 39.70 -13.52 -16.73
CA LEU A 349 40.06 -14.48 -17.77
C LEU A 349 40.37 -15.90 -17.30
#